data_AF-A0A5E7AXK2-F1
#
_entry.id   AF-A0A5E7AXK2-F1
#
_cell.length_a   1.000
_cell.length_b   1.000
_cell.length_c   1.000
_cell.angle_alpha   90.00
_cell.angle_beta   90.00
_cell.angle_gamma   90.00
#
_symmetry.space_group_name_H-M   'P 1'
#
loop_
_entity.id
_entity.type
_entity.pdbx_description
1 polymer ?
#
loop_
_entity_poly.entity_id
_entity_poly.type
_entity_poly.pdbx_seq_one_letter_code
_entity_poly.pdbx_strand_id
1 'polypeptide(L)'
;MSNEGVKRHKYAVTVDDFIRFLEAKSFESKCPACDSAAWTVIGSGDTEMTYRLVTPMRDGPNPTYVNSLGIYCNECGFIRQHIAKVVKRWVDENPEPEQLELDEMTPDESE
;
A
#
# COMPACT_ATOMS: atom_id res chain seq x y z
N MET A 1 8.26 16.34 23.33
CA MET A 1 7.85 16.90 22.03
C MET A 1 6.62 16.15 21.61
N SER A 2 5.46 16.79 21.67
CA SER A 2 4.17 16.15 21.41
C SER A 2 4.08 15.78 19.93
N ASN A 3 3.86 14.50 19.63
CA ASN A 3 3.57 14.01 18.28
C ASN A 3 2.26 14.67 17.80
N GLU A 4 2.37 15.78 17.08
CA GLU A 4 1.26 16.31 16.30
C GLU A 4 0.84 15.23 15.31
N GLY A 5 -0.32 14.61 15.56
CA GLY A 5 -0.85 13.54 14.72
C GLY A 5 -0.89 13.99 13.27
N VAL A 6 -0.01 13.42 12.44
CA VAL A 6 0.00 13.64 10.99
C VAL A 6 -1.41 13.33 10.49
N LYS A 7 -2.15 14.36 10.08
CA LYS A 7 -3.49 14.19 9.51
C LYS A 7 -3.39 13.32 8.26
N ARG A 8 -3.69 12.03 8.42
CA ARG A 8 -3.68 11.06 7.32
C ARG A 8 -4.74 11.46 6.31
N HIS A 9 -4.37 11.50 5.03
CA HIS A 9 -5.32 11.79 3.96
C HIS A 9 -6.40 10.70 3.91
N LYS A 10 -7.62 11.04 3.50
CA LYS A 10 -8.78 10.12 3.39
C LYS A 10 -8.51 8.83 2.58
N TYR A 11 -7.48 8.82 1.73
CA TYR A 11 -7.11 7.70 0.86
C TYR A 11 -5.67 7.23 1.13
N ALA A 12 -5.15 7.49 2.32
CA ALA A 12 -3.88 6.96 2.76
C ALA A 12 -4.01 5.45 2.99
N VAL A 13 -3.02 4.70 2.50
CA VAL A 13 -2.91 3.24 2.59
C VAL A 13 -1.46 2.92 2.95
N THR A 14 -1.24 2.03 3.92
CA THR A 14 0.11 1.59 4.31
C THR A 14 0.73 0.75 3.19
N VAL A 15 2.04 0.53 3.24
CA VAL A 15 2.72 -0.39 2.29
C VAL A 15 2.13 -1.80 2.41
N ASP A 16 1.94 -2.30 3.62
CA ASP A 16 1.43 -3.66 3.87
C ASP A 16 0.00 -3.85 3.36
N ASP A 17 -0.89 -2.88 3.60
CA ASP A 17 -2.26 -2.90 3.06
C ASP A 17 -2.27 -2.94 1.53
N PHE A 18 -1.34 -2.23 0.89
CA PHE A 18 -1.23 -2.24 -0.56
C PHE A 18 -0.63 -3.55 -1.08
N ILE A 19 0.34 -4.14 -0.38
CA ILE A 19 0.86 -5.48 -0.70
C ILE A 19 -0.26 -6.51 -0.59
N ARG A 20 -1.02 -6.52 0.51
CA ARG A 20 -2.20 -7.38 0.70
C ARG A 20 -3.21 -7.25 -0.45
N PHE A 21 -3.48 -6.01 -0.88
CA PHE A 21 -4.33 -5.76 -2.04
C PHE A 21 -3.76 -6.39 -3.33
N LEU A 22 -2.45 -6.24 -3.58
CA LEU A 22 -1.80 -6.77 -4.76
C LEU A 22 -1.79 -8.30 -4.77
N GLU A 23 -1.52 -8.94 -3.63
CA GLU A 23 -1.56 -10.39 -3.51
C GLU A 23 -2.97 -10.93 -3.76
N ALA A 24 -3.99 -10.30 -3.19
CA ALA A 24 -5.39 -10.70 -3.35
C ALA A 24 -5.93 -10.53 -4.78
N LYS A 25 -5.39 -9.57 -5.56
CA LYS A 25 -5.85 -9.29 -6.93
C LYS A 25 -4.95 -9.85 -8.02
N SER A 26 -3.72 -10.21 -7.69
CA SER A 26 -2.66 -10.45 -8.67
C SER A 26 -1.59 -11.43 -8.16
N PHE A 27 -2.03 -12.50 -7.49
CA PHE A 27 -1.21 -13.55 -6.85
C PHE A 27 -0.08 -14.14 -7.74
N GLU A 28 -0.21 -14.12 -9.07
CA GLU A 28 0.82 -14.61 -10.01
C GLU A 28 1.25 -13.56 -11.04
N SER A 29 1.16 -12.27 -10.71
CA SER A 29 1.28 -11.26 -11.77
C SER A 29 2.72 -11.06 -12.26
N LYS A 30 3.06 -11.79 -13.31
CA LYS A 30 4.23 -11.51 -14.13
C LYS A 30 4.10 -10.13 -14.80
N CYS A 31 5.24 -9.52 -15.08
CA CYS A 31 5.31 -8.28 -15.84
C CYS A 31 4.78 -8.50 -17.26
N PRO A 32 3.77 -7.75 -17.72
CA PRO A 32 3.22 -7.94 -19.06
C PRO A 32 4.20 -7.53 -20.18
N ALA A 33 5.29 -6.84 -19.84
CA ALA A 33 6.29 -6.37 -20.79
C ALA A 33 7.51 -7.29 -20.91
N CYS A 34 7.96 -7.94 -19.83
CA CYS A 34 9.18 -8.76 -19.82
C CYS A 34 9.05 -10.12 -19.09
N ASP A 35 7.84 -10.48 -18.64
CA ASP A 35 7.52 -11.72 -17.93
C ASP A 35 8.21 -11.90 -16.55
N SER A 36 9.00 -10.93 -16.07
CA SER A 36 9.59 -10.96 -14.73
C SER A 36 8.54 -10.91 -13.62
N ALA A 37 8.77 -11.61 -12.51
CA ALA A 37 7.94 -11.57 -11.31
C ALA A 37 8.42 -10.55 -10.26
N ALA A 38 9.54 -9.86 -10.51
CA ALA A 38 10.13 -8.93 -9.55
C ALA A 38 9.46 -7.54 -9.63
N TRP A 39 8.77 -7.17 -8.55
CA TRP A 39 8.06 -5.90 -8.40
C TRP A 39 8.50 -5.16 -7.16
N THR A 40 8.48 -3.82 -7.23
CA THR A 40 8.73 -2.94 -6.09
C THR A 40 7.60 -1.93 -5.94
N VAL A 41 7.13 -1.72 -4.71
CA VAL A 41 6.13 -0.70 -4.37
C VAL A 41 6.74 0.69 -4.44
N ILE A 42 6.03 1.62 -5.08
CA ILE A 42 6.39 3.04 -5.07
C ILE A 42 5.95 3.64 -3.72
N GLY A 43 6.90 3.73 -2.78
CA GLY A 43 6.70 4.23 -1.42
C GLY A 43 8.00 4.65 -0.75
N SER A 44 7.93 5.13 0.49
CA SER A 44 9.11 5.38 1.32
C SER A 44 9.19 4.33 2.42
N GLY A 45 10.33 3.64 2.48
CA GLY A 45 10.65 2.73 3.56
C GLY A 45 10.71 3.40 4.94
N ASP A 46 10.86 4.73 4.99
CA ASP A 46 11.00 5.49 6.24
C ASP A 46 9.66 5.83 6.89
N THR A 47 8.55 5.77 6.13
CA THR A 47 7.22 6.20 6.61
C THR A 47 6.20 5.06 6.68
N GLU A 48 6.55 3.86 6.21
CA GLU A 48 5.62 2.71 6.07
C GLU A 48 4.38 3.00 5.20
N MET A 49 4.37 4.15 4.50
CA MET A 49 3.26 4.60 3.68
C MET A 49 3.57 4.48 2.20
N THR A 50 2.56 4.13 1.41
CA THR A 50 2.66 4.17 -0.05
C THR A 50 2.63 5.62 -0.55
N TYR A 51 3.43 5.91 -1.58
CA TYR A 51 3.35 7.20 -2.24
C TYR A 51 2.17 7.24 -3.19
N ARG A 52 1.36 8.31 -3.06
CA ARG A 52 0.30 8.60 -4.03
C ARG A 52 0.89 9.35 -5.21
N LEU A 53 0.85 8.73 -6.37
CA LEU A 53 1.09 9.38 -7.65
C LEU A 53 -0.15 10.20 -8.00
N VAL A 54 0.03 11.52 -8.13
CA VAL A 54 -1.04 12.46 -8.44
C VAL A 54 -0.86 12.94 -9.87
N THR A 55 -1.73 12.48 -10.76
CA THR A 55 -1.72 12.88 -12.17
C THR A 55 -2.78 13.96 -12.41
N PRO A 56 -2.39 15.18 -12.83
CA PRO A 56 -3.34 16.21 -13.22
C PRO A 56 -3.94 15.88 -14.59
N MET A 57 -5.26 15.72 -14.65
CA MET A 57 -6.01 15.66 -15.89
C MET A 57 -6.34 17.09 -16.33
N ARG A 58 -5.97 17.43 -17.57
CA ARG A 58 -6.17 18.76 -18.16
C ARG A 58 -7.38 18.77 -19.11
N ASP A 59 -8.51 18.27 -18.64
CA ASP A 59 -9.74 18.08 -19.43
C ASP A 59 -10.79 19.18 -19.21
N GLY A 60 -10.37 20.38 -18.80
CA GLY A 60 -11.29 21.51 -18.64
C GLY A 60 -10.72 22.71 -17.87
N PRO A 61 -11.57 23.70 -17.53
CA PRO A 61 -11.17 24.88 -16.77
C PRO A 61 -10.77 24.56 -15.32
N ASN A 62 -11.20 23.42 -14.80
CA ASN A 62 -10.84 22.94 -13.46
C ASN A 62 -10.02 21.65 -13.60
N PRO A 63 -8.74 21.63 -13.21
CA PRO A 63 -7.92 20.43 -13.25
C PRO A 63 -8.47 19.38 -12.28
N THR A 64 -8.75 18.18 -12.80
CA THR A 64 -9.12 17.03 -11.97
C THR A 64 -7.88 16.19 -11.68
N TYR A 65 -7.76 15.64 -10.48
CA TYR A 65 -6.60 14.85 -10.09
C TYR A 65 -6.95 13.38 -9.96
N VAL A 66 -6.21 12.52 -10.65
CA VAL A 66 -6.24 11.08 -10.42
C VAL A 66 -5.17 10.74 -9.40
N ASN A 67 -5.60 10.14 -8.29
CA ASN A 67 -4.71 9.63 -7.27
C ASN A 67 -4.54 8.13 -7.47
N SER A 68 -3.31 7.68 -7.69
CA SER A 68 -2.98 6.27 -7.84
C SER A 68 -1.84 5.84 -6.94
N LEU A 69 -1.85 4.56 -6.55
CA LEU A 69 -0.71 3.84 -6.00
C LEU A 69 -0.06 3.05 -7.13
N GLY A 70 1.22 2.71 -7.01
CA GLY A 70 1.90 2.01 -8.08
C GLY A 70 2.99 1.08 -7.62
N ILE A 71 3.28 0.11 -8.48
CA ILE A 71 4.44 -0.76 -8.44
C ILE A 71 5.21 -0.62 -9.75
N TYR A 72 6.51 -0.88 -9.75
CA TYR A 72 7.30 -0.96 -10.96
C TYR A 72 8.04 -2.31 -11.04
N CYS A 73 8.22 -2.79 -12.27
CA CYS A 73 9.02 -3.98 -12.53
C CYS A 73 10.51 -3.64 -12.43
N ASN A 74 11.25 -4.45 -11.67
CA ASN A 74 12.68 -4.22 -11.42
C ASN A 74 13.55 -4.47 -12.67
N GLU A 75 13.06 -5.24 -13.64
CA GLU A 75 13.82 -5.60 -14.84
C GLU A 75 13.64 -4.61 -15.98
N CYS A 76 12.39 -4.25 -16.32
CA CYS A 76 12.11 -3.43 -17.50
C CYS A 76 11.49 -2.07 -17.18
N GLY A 77 11.29 -1.73 -15.91
CA GLY A 77 10.73 -0.45 -15.48
C GLY A 77 9.24 -0.25 -15.79
N PHE A 78 8.51 -1.29 -16.22
CA PHE A 78 7.07 -1.19 -16.45
C PHE A 78 6.35 -0.80 -15.16
N ILE A 79 5.53 0.25 -15.21
CA ILE A 79 4.77 0.75 -14.06
C ILE A 79 3.32 0.26 -14.17
N ARG A 80 2.84 -0.38 -13.10
CA ARG A 80 1.42 -0.69 -12.92
C ARG A 80 0.83 0.25 -11.87
N GLN A 81 -0.28 0.90 -12.21
CA GLN A 81 -0.95 1.85 -11.34
C GLN A 81 -2.36 1.38 -10.97
N HIS A 82 -2.77 1.65 -9.74
CA HIS A 82 -4.09 1.35 -9.20
C HIS A 82 -4.69 2.61 -8.58
N ILE A 83 -5.97 2.88 -8.84
CA ILE A 83 -6.66 4.05 -8.27
C ILE A 83 -6.71 3.94 -6.74
N ALA A 84 -6.17 4.94 -6.04
CA ALA A 84 -6.03 4.92 -4.57
C ALA A 84 -7.39 4.74 -3.84
N LYS A 85 -8.47 5.34 -4.39
CA LYS A 85 -9.83 5.17 -3.86
C LYS A 85 -10.30 3.72 -3.91
N VAL A 86 -9.92 2.97 -4.94
CA VAL A 86 -10.31 1.56 -5.11
C VAL A 86 -9.54 0.69 -4.12
N VAL A 87 -8.24 0.92 -3.99
CA VAL A 87 -7.40 0.21 -3.01
C VAL A 87 -7.91 0.47 -1.59
N LYS A 88 -8.11 1.74 -1.21
CA LYS A 88 -8.58 2.09 0.14
C LYS A 88 -9.91 1.43 0.49
N ARG A 89 -10.88 1.45 -0.44
CA ARG A 89 -12.16 0.77 -0.23
C ARG A 89 -11.98 -0.73 0.01
N TRP A 90 -11.12 -1.39 -0.77
CA TRP A 90 -10.85 -2.81 -0.58
C TRP A 90 -10.21 -3.09 0.79
N VAL A 91 -9.25 -2.27 1.22
CA VAL A 91 -8.61 -2.39 2.53
C VAL A 91 -9.63 -2.24 3.66
N ASP A 92 -10.53 -1.26 3.56
CA ASP A 92 -11.59 -1.04 4.56
C ASP A 92 -12.56 -2.24 4.66
N GLU A 93 -12.80 -2.94 3.55
CA GLU A 93 -13.64 -4.13 3.48
C GLU A 93 -12.90 -5.41 3.92
N ASN A 94 -11.56 -5.36 4.06
CA ASN A 94 -10.69 -6.50 4.36
C ASN A 94 -9.64 -6.11 5.42
N PRO A 95 -10.04 -5.83 6.67
CA PRO A 95 -9.09 -5.49 7.75
C PRO A 95 -8.13 -6.65 8.03
N GLU A 96 -6.94 -6.35 8.58
CA GLU A 96 -6.06 -7.41 9.09
C GLU A 96 -6.75 -8.18 10.22
N PRO A 97 -6.57 -9.51 10.31
CA PRO A 97 -6.96 -10.25 11.51
C PRO A 97 -6.19 -9.69 12.71
N GLU A 98 -6.89 -9.30 13.78
CA GLU A 98 -6.25 -8.95 15.05
C GLU A 98 -5.34 -10.11 15.48
N GLN A 99 -4.04 -9.85 15.57
CA GLN A 99 -3.12 -10.79 16.21
C GLN A 99 -3.45 -10.79 17.70
N LEU A 100 -4.06 -11.86 18.20
CA LEU A 100 -4.21 -12.10 19.63
C LEU A 100 -2.80 -12.20 20.22
N GLU A 101 -2.38 -11.19 20.98
CA GLU A 101 -1.17 -11.23 21.81
C GLU A 101 -1.33 -12.42 22.77
N LEU A 102 -0.65 -13.52 22.51
CA LEU A 102 -0.48 -14.57 23.50
C LEU A 102 0.50 -14.01 24.53
N ASP A 103 -0.05 -13.47 25.63
CA ASP A 103 0.72 -13.15 26.82
C ASP A 103 1.59 -14.34 27.20
N GLU A 104 2.90 -14.15 27.13
CA GLU A 104 3.90 -15.12 27.56
C GLU A 104 3.65 -15.45 29.04
N MET A 105 3.13 -16.67 29.31
CA MET A 105 3.16 -17.23 30.66
C MET A 105 4.63 -17.45 31.02
N THR A 106 5.20 -16.51 31.75
CA THR A 106 6.47 -16.73 32.46
C THR A 106 6.26 -17.89 33.43
N PRO A 107 7.05 -18.97 33.37
CA PRO A 107 7.02 -19.99 34.41
C PRO A 107 7.48 -19.37 35.73
N ASP A 108 6.63 -19.50 36.74
CA ASP A 108 6.87 -19.14 38.14
C ASP A 108 8.10 -19.89 38.66
N GLU A 109 9.23 -19.20 38.80
CA GLU A 109 10.38 -19.70 39.56
C GLU A 109 10.06 -19.55 41.06
N SER A 110 9.31 -20.51 41.60
CA SER A 110 9.15 -20.67 43.04
C SER A 110 10.33 -21.46 43.61
N GLU A 111 11.12 -20.76 44.42
CA GLU A 111 12.16 -21.11 45.42
C GLU A 111 12.55 -22.59 45.66
#